data_AF-A0A5B9W9J7-F1
#
_entry.id   AF-A0A5B9W9J7-F1
#
_cell.length_a   1.000
_cell.length_b   1.000
_cell.length_c   1.000
_cell.angle_alpha   90.00
_cell.angle_beta   90.00
_cell.angle_gamma   90.00
#
_symmetry.space_group_name_H-M   'P 1'
#
loop_
_entity.id
_entity.type
_entity.pdbx_description
1 polymer ?
#
loop_
_entity_poly.entity_id
_entity_poly.type
_entity_poly.pdbx_seq_one_letter_code
_entity_poly.pdbx_strand_id
1 'polypeptide(L)'
;MRDLDMRPLSALWNAAKRGKRGGAGRPSGLVTLVSSARARYNHFHARAPAERGGRGSNVSPAYQVRNIMKVHEYQAKELLQKAGVAVPAGVVVTTPAEAAKAYDSLGGGLIVVKAQVHAGGRGKGVAVGPEVDRDEALAIASGEKARPEGMAKGVQLVKSAADAEKAAASLLGKTLVTYQTGAAGQKISKVLVTVGHDIARELYLGLAVDRNLKCPVLMASTEGGVEIETVAAKSPEKIHREPIDVGLGLADFQARKVCGALGLTGATAKKGVVFLKNFVKLFLEKDASLAEINPLIVTDSGDVLALDCKLNFDDNAMFRHKDVAGMLDESEEDPAELRASRTGLSYVSLDGDIACLVNGAGLAMSTMDLIKYHGGEPANFLDVGGGADKSQVLEGFRILLSSDRVRAVLVNIFGGIMKCDIIAAALLAAYDEIDFRVPLVVRLEGTNAELGRSMLDKSGRKIITAEGLTDAARKVVAAAKGSAA
;
A
#
# COMPACT_ATOMS: atom_id res chain seq x y z
N MET A 1 -43.58 -9.54 -19.92
CA MET A 1 -43.34 -8.08 -19.95
C MET A 1 -42.31 -7.76 -18.85
N ARG A 2 -41.10 -7.29 -19.14
CA ARG A 2 -40.49 -6.93 -20.43
C ARG A 2 -39.17 -7.69 -20.59
N ASP A 3 -38.90 -8.18 -21.79
CA ASP A 3 -37.62 -8.80 -22.13
C ASP A 3 -36.56 -7.73 -22.37
N LEU A 4 -35.31 -7.98 -21.96
CA LEU A 4 -34.14 -7.16 -22.29
C LEU A 4 -33.20 -7.97 -23.19
N ASP A 5 -33.18 -7.59 -24.47
CA ASP A 5 -32.37 -8.17 -25.53
C ASP A 5 -30.86 -7.93 -25.30
N MET A 6 -30.14 -8.98 -24.91
CA MET A 6 -28.69 -8.96 -24.70
C MET A 6 -27.93 -9.33 -25.98
N ARG A 7 -27.66 -8.33 -26.83
CA ARG A 7 -26.74 -8.49 -27.97
C ARG A 7 -25.28 -8.21 -27.58
N PRO A 8 -24.30 -9.02 -28.02
CA PRO A 8 -22.91 -8.87 -27.61
C PRO A 8 -22.23 -7.63 -28.23
N LEU A 9 -21.33 -7.01 -27.45
CA LEU A 9 -20.62 -5.76 -27.75
C LEU A 9 -19.71 -5.80 -29.01
N SER A 10 -19.50 -6.96 -29.63
CA SER A 10 -18.74 -7.11 -30.88
C SER A 10 -19.43 -6.51 -32.11
N ALA A 11 -20.75 -6.27 -32.06
CA ALA A 11 -21.50 -5.72 -33.20
C ALA A 11 -21.31 -4.20 -33.41
N LEU A 12 -21.05 -3.44 -32.34
CA LEU A 12 -20.95 -1.97 -32.42
C LEU A 12 -19.63 -1.47 -33.04
N TRP A 13 -18.56 -2.26 -33.00
CA TRP A 13 -17.24 -1.87 -33.52
C TRP A 13 -17.18 -1.87 -35.06
N ASN A 14 -17.97 -2.71 -35.73
CA ASN A 14 -17.89 -2.90 -37.19
C ASN A 14 -18.70 -1.88 -38.02
N ALA A 15 -19.62 -1.14 -37.40
CA ALA A 15 -20.40 -0.09 -38.07
C ALA A 15 -19.57 1.18 -38.37
N ALA A 16 -18.55 1.48 -37.56
CA ALA A 16 -17.78 2.72 -37.66
C ALA A 16 -16.76 2.77 -38.82
N LYS A 17 -16.51 1.66 -39.54
CA LYS A 17 -15.50 1.57 -40.62
C LYS A 17 -16.04 1.59 -42.05
N ARG A 18 -17.35 1.79 -42.26
CA ARG A 18 -17.96 1.84 -43.61
C ARG A 18 -18.87 3.05 -43.80
N GLY A 19 -18.30 4.20 -44.17
CA GLY A 19 -19.13 5.36 -44.54
C GLY A 19 -18.37 6.65 -44.81
N LYS A 20 -17.87 6.83 -46.06
CA LYS A 20 -18.04 8.03 -46.91
C LYS A 20 -17.03 8.05 -48.06
N ARG A 21 -17.52 7.82 -49.29
CA ARG A 21 -16.95 8.29 -50.55
C ARG A 21 -18.03 9.11 -51.27
N GLY A 22 -17.64 10.24 -51.86
CA GLY A 22 -18.43 10.96 -52.87
C GLY A 22 -19.10 12.26 -52.44
N GLY A 23 -19.10 13.24 -53.36
CA GLY A 23 -20.06 14.37 -53.36
C GLY A 23 -19.46 15.77 -53.16
N ALA A 24 -19.20 16.50 -54.25
CA ALA A 24 -18.66 17.86 -54.27
C ALA A 24 -19.60 18.96 -53.73
N GLY A 25 -19.01 20.10 -53.31
CA GLY A 25 -19.73 21.35 -53.02
C GLY A 25 -18.85 22.46 -52.39
N ARG A 26 -18.60 23.55 -53.13
CA ARG A 26 -18.00 24.84 -52.71
C ARG A 26 -18.98 25.96 -53.14
N PRO A 27 -18.80 27.26 -52.79
CA PRO A 27 -17.79 27.95 -51.96
C PRO A 27 -18.46 28.54 -50.68
N SER A 28 -17.98 29.50 -49.88
CA SER A 28 -16.88 30.50 -49.81
C SER A 28 -16.69 30.85 -48.31
N GLY A 29 -15.65 31.54 -47.80
CA GLY A 29 -14.36 31.96 -48.35
C GLY A 29 -13.68 32.96 -47.38
N LEU A 30 -12.42 32.72 -46.98
CA LEU A 30 -11.43 33.77 -46.68
C LEU A 30 -10.01 33.16 -46.71
N VAL A 31 -9.02 33.97 -47.08
CA VAL A 31 -7.64 33.56 -47.39
C VAL A 31 -6.67 34.25 -46.43
N THR A 32 -5.54 33.58 -46.12
CA THR A 32 -4.14 34.08 -45.90
C THR A 32 -3.38 32.95 -45.16
N LEU A 33 -2.56 32.10 -45.81
CA LEU A 33 -1.09 32.21 -46.00
C LEU A 33 -0.31 32.47 -44.67
N VAL A 34 0.78 31.79 -44.30
CA VAL A 34 1.90 31.18 -45.08
C VAL A 34 2.40 29.85 -44.46
N SER A 35 3.16 29.08 -45.26
CA SER A 35 3.95 27.86 -44.95
C SER A 35 4.99 28.03 -43.81
N SER A 36 5.72 27.03 -43.30
CA SER A 36 6.09 25.66 -43.75
C SER A 36 6.42 24.80 -42.51
N ALA A 37 6.82 23.51 -42.54
CA ALA A 37 7.13 22.53 -43.60
C ALA A 37 6.82 21.09 -43.11
N ARG A 38 7.16 20.04 -43.89
CA ARG A 38 7.11 18.63 -43.44
C ARG A 38 8.16 17.78 -44.18
N ALA A 39 9.18 17.31 -43.46
CA ALA A 39 10.26 16.43 -43.93
C ALA A 39 11.07 15.99 -42.70
N ARG A 40 11.68 14.80 -42.58
CA ARG A 40 11.72 13.52 -43.32
C ARG A 40 12.31 12.52 -42.31
N TYR A 41 11.84 11.28 -42.20
CA TYR A 41 12.72 10.18 -41.75
C TYR A 41 12.25 8.85 -42.33
N ASN A 42 13.17 8.15 -43.00
CA ASN A 42 12.94 6.90 -43.71
C ASN A 42 13.24 5.68 -42.84
N HIS A 43 12.73 4.52 -43.30
CA HIS A 43 13.17 3.19 -42.88
C HIS A 43 14.69 3.05 -42.80
N PHE A 44 15.15 2.31 -41.78
CA PHE A 44 16.28 1.40 -41.92
C PHE A 44 15.94 0.05 -41.28
N HIS A 45 15.96 -1.01 -42.10
CA HIS A 45 16.02 -2.38 -41.59
C HIS A 45 17.46 -2.70 -41.22
N ALA A 46 17.68 -3.22 -40.01
CA ALA A 46 18.92 -3.88 -39.63
C ALA A 46 18.61 -5.34 -39.25
N ARG A 47 19.39 -6.27 -39.82
CA ARG A 47 19.29 -7.71 -39.52
C ARG A 47 19.85 -7.98 -38.11
N ALA A 48 19.15 -8.77 -37.31
CA ALA A 48 19.72 -9.33 -36.08
C ALA A 48 20.76 -10.42 -36.44
N PRO A 49 21.92 -10.47 -35.76
CA PRO A 49 22.82 -11.62 -35.83
C PRO A 49 22.26 -12.78 -34.99
N ALA A 50 22.56 -14.01 -35.40
CA ALA A 50 22.23 -15.21 -34.64
C ALA A 50 23.32 -15.51 -33.62
N GLU A 51 23.02 -15.41 -32.32
CA GLU A 51 23.92 -15.85 -31.25
C GLU A 51 23.60 -17.27 -30.78
N ARG A 52 24.68 -18.00 -30.42
CA ARG A 52 24.63 -19.42 -30.05
C ARG A 52 24.35 -19.58 -28.55
N GLY A 53 23.79 -20.73 -28.18
CA GLY A 53 23.23 -20.95 -26.86
C GLY A 53 24.21 -20.83 -25.68
N GLY A 54 23.76 -20.13 -24.64
CA GLY A 54 24.22 -20.25 -23.26
C GLY A 54 23.02 -20.50 -22.35
N ARG A 55 23.06 -21.53 -21.50
CA ARG A 55 21.98 -21.85 -20.56
C ARG A 55 22.05 -20.91 -19.36
N GLY A 56 21.31 -19.80 -19.42
CA GLY A 56 20.96 -18.99 -18.25
C GLY A 56 19.45 -19.04 -18.04
N SER A 57 19.00 -19.72 -16.98
CA SER A 57 17.58 -19.68 -16.61
C SER A 57 17.29 -18.35 -15.90
N ASN A 58 16.82 -17.37 -16.67
CA ASN A 58 16.25 -16.15 -16.11
C ASN A 58 14.94 -16.51 -15.39
N VAL A 59 15.05 -16.94 -14.13
CA VAL A 59 13.92 -17.05 -13.22
C VAL A 59 13.49 -15.62 -12.89
N SER A 60 12.33 -15.22 -13.40
CA SER A 60 11.67 -13.98 -13.00
C SER A 60 11.54 -13.95 -11.47
N PRO A 61 11.93 -12.86 -10.78
CA PRO A 61 11.62 -12.72 -9.36
C PRO A 61 10.11 -12.88 -9.16
N ALA A 62 9.71 -13.79 -8.28
CA ALA A 62 8.30 -13.94 -7.93
C ALA A 62 7.81 -12.63 -7.31
N TYR A 63 6.66 -12.14 -7.77
CA TYR A 63 5.99 -11.00 -7.13
C TYR A 63 5.48 -11.42 -5.76
N GLN A 64 6.34 -11.30 -4.75
CA GLN A 64 5.96 -11.51 -3.36
C GLN A 64 5.19 -10.27 -2.88
N VAL A 65 4.00 -10.49 -2.33
CA VAL A 65 3.25 -9.45 -1.62
C VAL A 65 3.89 -9.37 -0.23
N ARG A 66 4.89 -8.51 -0.08
CA ARG A 66 5.59 -8.25 1.18
C ARG A 66 5.19 -6.92 1.79
N ASN A 67 5.26 -6.85 3.10
CA ASN A 67 4.94 -5.64 3.85
C ASN A 67 5.93 -4.54 3.49
N ILE A 68 5.42 -3.49 2.87
CA ILE A 68 6.14 -2.25 2.59
C ILE A 68 6.72 -1.74 3.91
N MET A 69 8.03 -1.50 3.95
CA MET A 69 8.68 -0.96 5.14
C MET A 69 8.18 0.47 5.38
N LYS A 70 7.38 0.66 6.44
CA LYS A 70 6.86 1.95 6.90
C LYS A 70 7.68 2.45 8.07
N VAL A 71 7.68 3.76 8.28
CA VAL A 71 8.20 4.38 9.51
C VAL A 71 7.20 5.43 10.03
N HIS A 72 7.26 5.70 11.33
CA HIS A 72 6.47 6.77 11.97
C HIS A 72 6.90 8.15 11.47
N GLU A 73 6.02 9.14 11.61
CA GLU A 73 6.30 10.54 11.26
C GLU A 73 7.59 11.06 11.93
N TYR A 74 7.84 10.72 13.20
CA TYR A 74 9.06 11.16 13.89
C TYR A 74 10.35 10.59 13.27
N GLN A 75 10.32 9.33 12.83
CA GLN A 75 11.45 8.66 12.17
C GLN A 75 11.66 9.22 10.77
N ALA A 76 10.56 9.48 10.04
CA ALA A 76 10.59 10.20 8.78
C ALA A 76 11.21 11.60 8.94
N LYS A 77 10.82 12.36 9.97
CA LYS A 77 11.41 13.68 10.29
C LYS A 77 12.90 13.59 10.63
N GLU A 78 13.32 12.58 11.39
CA GLU A 78 14.74 12.34 11.69
C GLU A 78 15.57 12.08 10.41
N LEU A 79 15.07 11.22 9.51
CA LEU A 79 15.70 10.94 8.22
C LEU A 79 15.75 12.20 7.33
N LEU A 80 14.65 12.93 7.22
CA LEU A 80 14.55 14.19 6.48
C LEU A 80 15.53 15.24 7.02
N GLN A 81 15.61 15.41 8.33
CA GLN A 81 16.55 16.35 8.97
C GLN A 81 18.01 15.96 8.68
N LYS A 82 18.37 14.68 8.77
CA LYS A 82 19.71 14.17 8.42
C LYS A 82 20.07 14.41 6.95
N ALA A 83 19.10 14.40 6.05
CA ALA A 83 19.28 14.76 4.63
C ALA A 83 19.31 16.29 4.37
N GLY A 84 19.12 17.13 5.39
CA GLY A 84 19.05 18.58 5.24
C GLY A 84 17.72 19.10 4.69
N VAL A 85 16.63 18.35 4.86
CA VAL A 85 15.26 18.82 4.64
C VAL A 85 14.75 19.46 5.92
N ALA A 86 14.16 20.66 5.83
CA ALA A 86 13.69 21.39 6.99
C ALA A 86 12.39 20.77 7.55
N VAL A 87 12.42 20.46 8.85
CA VAL A 87 11.28 19.93 9.62
C VAL A 87 11.12 20.76 10.90
N PRO A 88 9.90 20.92 11.44
CA PRO A 88 9.71 21.48 12.78
C PRO A 88 10.45 20.66 13.84
N ALA A 89 11.00 21.35 14.85
CA ALA A 89 11.59 20.67 16.00
C ALA A 89 10.52 19.86 16.76
N GLY A 90 10.91 18.73 17.34
CA GLY A 90 10.00 17.90 18.11
C GLY A 90 10.71 16.81 18.91
N VAL A 91 9.98 16.30 19.90
CA VAL A 91 10.42 15.27 20.86
C VAL A 91 9.35 14.18 20.88
N VAL A 92 9.77 12.93 20.79
CA VAL A 92 8.87 11.77 20.97
C VAL A 92 8.82 11.42 22.45
N VAL A 93 7.61 11.17 22.94
CA VAL A 93 7.36 10.85 24.33
C VAL A 93 6.45 9.62 24.46
N THR A 94 6.65 8.90 25.55
CA THR A 94 5.94 7.65 25.88
C THR A 94 5.11 7.77 27.16
N THR A 95 5.31 8.84 27.94
CA THR A 95 4.50 9.17 29.12
C THR A 95 3.89 10.58 29.03
N PRO A 96 2.73 10.84 29.69
CA PRO A 96 2.16 12.18 29.72
C PRO A 96 3.07 13.25 30.34
N ALA A 97 3.80 12.90 31.41
CA ALA A 97 4.73 13.80 32.10
C ALA A 97 5.96 14.18 31.25
N GLU A 98 6.39 13.31 30.33
CA GLU A 98 7.38 13.67 29.30
C GLU A 98 6.84 14.71 28.32
N ALA A 99 5.52 14.72 28.02
CA ALA A 99 4.93 15.70 27.10
C ALA A 99 4.96 17.14 27.66
N ALA A 100 4.73 17.30 28.97
CA ALA A 100 4.93 18.58 29.66
C ALA A 100 6.39 19.05 29.56
N LYS A 101 7.35 18.17 29.86
CA LYS A 101 8.80 18.50 29.74
C LYS A 101 9.20 18.82 28.30
N ALA A 102 8.63 18.11 27.33
CA ALA A 102 8.85 18.36 25.92
C ALA A 102 8.34 19.75 25.51
N TYR A 103 7.14 20.14 25.95
CA TYR A 103 6.59 21.49 25.74
C TYR A 103 7.56 22.58 26.21
N ASP A 104 8.08 22.47 27.44
CA ASP A 104 9.03 23.45 27.99
C ASP A 104 10.36 23.44 27.22
N SER A 105 10.88 22.26 26.88
CA SER A 105 12.15 22.11 26.14
C SER A 105 12.12 22.67 24.71
N LEU A 106 10.93 22.75 24.11
CA LEU A 106 10.70 23.32 22.78
C LEU A 106 10.45 24.83 22.81
N GLY A 107 10.55 25.47 24.00
CA GLY A 107 10.33 26.91 24.19
C GLY A 107 8.86 27.30 24.44
N GLY A 108 7.96 26.33 24.59
CA GLY A 108 6.53 26.55 24.78
C GLY A 108 5.84 27.22 23.59
N GLY A 109 4.92 28.15 23.87
CA GLY A 109 4.13 28.82 22.85
C GLY A 109 3.04 27.91 22.26
N LEU A 110 2.94 27.86 20.93
CA LEU A 110 2.04 26.94 20.24
C LEU A 110 2.77 25.62 19.99
N ILE A 111 2.30 24.54 20.60
CA ILE A 111 2.83 23.19 20.42
C ILE A 111 1.73 22.28 19.86
N VAL A 112 2.14 21.25 19.10
CA VAL A 112 1.25 20.22 18.55
C VAL A 112 1.63 18.87 19.13
N VAL A 113 0.64 18.14 19.66
CA VAL A 113 0.77 16.75 20.12
C VAL A 113 0.13 15.83 19.08
N LYS A 114 0.91 14.91 18.52
CA LYS A 114 0.51 14.05 17.40
C LYS A 114 0.69 12.57 17.75
N ALA A 115 -0.39 11.80 17.71
CA ALA A 115 -0.33 10.34 17.79
C ALA A 115 0.61 9.79 16.69
N GLN A 116 1.50 8.87 17.07
CA GLN A 116 2.39 8.19 16.14
C GLN A 116 1.80 6.82 15.82
N VAL A 117 1.32 6.69 14.58
CA VAL A 117 0.85 5.47 13.92
C VAL A 117 1.21 5.59 12.43
N HIS A 118 1.36 4.48 11.71
CA HIS A 118 1.65 4.46 10.27
C HIS A 118 0.46 4.92 9.39
N ALA A 119 -0.76 4.89 9.94
CA ALA A 119 -1.97 5.29 9.24
C ALA A 119 -2.13 6.82 9.12
N GLY A 120 -2.60 7.27 7.95
CA GLY A 120 -3.00 8.65 7.69
C GLY A 120 -4.32 9.04 8.38
N GLY A 121 -4.77 10.28 8.14
CA GLY A 121 -6.05 10.77 8.65
C GLY A 121 -6.09 11.16 10.13
N ARG A 122 -4.96 11.13 10.84
CA ARG A 122 -4.84 11.30 12.31
C ARG A 122 -5.52 12.56 12.86
N GLY A 123 -5.56 13.66 12.11
CA GLY A 123 -6.26 14.89 12.49
C GLY A 123 -7.80 14.77 12.53
N LYS A 124 -8.38 13.92 11.69
CA LYS A 124 -9.81 13.54 11.71
C LYS A 124 -10.07 12.30 12.57
N GLY A 125 -9.06 11.47 12.81
CA GLY A 125 -9.13 10.26 13.63
C GLY A 125 -9.50 10.51 15.09
N VAL A 126 -10.08 9.49 15.73
CA VAL A 126 -10.61 9.53 17.09
C VAL A 126 -9.83 8.54 17.96
N ALA A 127 -9.29 9.01 19.08
CA ALA A 127 -8.58 8.15 20.04
C ALA A 127 -9.54 7.66 21.14
N VAL A 128 -9.80 6.36 21.17
CA VAL A 128 -10.82 5.70 21.98
C VAL A 128 -10.24 4.67 22.96
N GLY A 129 -10.85 4.57 24.14
CA GLY A 129 -10.62 3.47 25.08
C GLY A 129 -11.44 2.23 24.72
N PRO A 130 -11.28 1.11 25.46
CA PRO A 130 -12.06 -0.12 25.25
C PRO A 130 -13.57 0.05 25.48
N GLU A 131 -14.00 1.10 26.16
CA GLU A 131 -15.39 1.40 26.50
C GLU A 131 -16.21 2.05 25.38
N VAL A 132 -15.57 2.49 24.28
CA VAL A 132 -16.23 3.19 23.16
C VAL A 132 -16.35 2.27 21.95
N ASP A 133 -17.51 2.29 21.31
CA ASP A 133 -17.75 1.59 20.04
C ASP A 133 -16.83 2.15 18.94
N ARG A 134 -16.06 1.25 18.31
CA ARG A 134 -15.10 1.60 17.27
C ARG A 134 -15.74 1.84 15.91
N ASP A 135 -16.93 1.30 15.65
CA ASP A 135 -17.69 1.61 14.43
C ASP A 135 -18.25 3.04 14.50
N GLU A 136 -18.67 3.50 15.69
CA GLU A 136 -18.98 4.92 15.90
C GLU A 136 -17.74 5.81 15.75
N ALA A 137 -16.60 5.41 16.30
CA ALA A 137 -15.34 6.13 16.11
C ALA A 137 -14.93 6.21 14.63
N LEU A 138 -15.16 5.15 13.85
CA LEU A 138 -14.91 5.12 12.41
C LEU A 138 -15.85 6.07 11.65
N ALA A 139 -17.15 6.05 11.93
CA ALA A 139 -18.12 6.96 11.31
C ALA A 139 -17.75 8.44 11.57
N ILE A 140 -17.23 8.77 12.76
CA ILE A 140 -16.70 10.11 13.06
C ILE A 140 -15.41 10.39 12.26
N ALA A 141 -14.47 9.43 12.21
CA ALA A 141 -13.19 9.61 11.53
C ALA A 141 -13.31 9.72 10.00
N SER A 142 -14.29 9.04 9.41
CA SER A 142 -14.67 9.13 7.99
C SER A 142 -15.46 10.41 7.67
N GLY A 143 -15.99 11.11 8.69
CA GLY A 143 -16.78 12.34 8.53
C GLY A 143 -18.27 12.12 8.29
N GLU A 144 -18.78 10.91 8.51
CA GLU A 144 -20.21 10.57 8.43
C GLU A 144 -20.98 11.07 9.67
N LYS A 145 -20.31 11.12 10.83
CA LYS A 145 -20.83 11.67 12.08
C LYS A 145 -20.02 12.90 12.53
N ALA A 146 -20.71 13.87 13.12
CA ALA A 146 -20.05 14.95 13.85
C ALA A 146 -19.36 14.39 15.12
N ARG A 147 -18.19 14.94 15.46
CA ARG A 147 -17.42 14.54 16.65
C ARG A 147 -18.06 15.11 17.92
N PRO A 148 -18.42 14.28 18.92
CA PRO A 148 -18.84 14.74 20.25
C PRO A 148 -17.76 15.56 20.97
N GLU A 149 -18.20 16.45 21.86
CA GLU A 149 -17.29 17.17 22.75
C GLU A 149 -16.51 16.19 23.66
N GLY A 150 -15.23 16.49 23.94
CA GLY A 150 -14.35 15.64 24.73
C GLY A 150 -13.69 14.47 24.00
N MET A 151 -14.15 14.06 22.80
CA MET A 151 -13.49 12.99 22.03
C MET A 151 -12.15 13.43 21.43
N ALA A 152 -11.06 12.86 21.94
CA ALA A 152 -9.67 13.19 21.57
C ALA A 152 -9.37 13.03 20.07
N LYS A 153 -8.68 14.02 19.49
CA LYS A 153 -8.15 13.96 18.11
C LYS A 153 -6.76 13.34 18.12
N GLY A 154 -6.38 12.63 17.07
CA GLY A 154 -5.00 12.15 16.90
C GLY A 154 -3.96 13.27 16.69
N VAL A 155 -4.39 14.50 16.42
CA VAL A 155 -3.55 15.71 16.37
C VAL A 155 -4.23 16.82 17.18
N GLN A 156 -3.54 17.36 18.19
CA GLN A 156 -4.08 18.36 19.12
C GLN A 156 -3.11 19.54 19.26
N LEU A 157 -3.63 20.76 19.25
CA LEU A 157 -2.86 22.00 19.47
C LEU A 157 -2.98 22.39 20.94
N VAL A 158 -1.86 22.72 21.58
CA VAL A 158 -1.76 23.01 23.01
C VAL A 158 -0.94 24.29 23.25
N LYS A 159 -1.23 25.00 24.35
CA LYS A 159 -0.62 26.29 24.71
C LYS A 159 -0.05 26.35 26.14
N SER A 160 0.08 25.20 26.79
CA SER A 160 0.71 25.06 28.10
C SER A 160 1.25 23.64 28.28
N ALA A 161 2.20 23.47 29.21
CA ALA A 161 2.75 22.16 29.57
C ALA A 161 1.65 21.21 30.12
N ALA A 162 0.70 21.76 30.90
CA ALA A 162 -0.44 21.00 31.42
C ALA A 162 -1.40 20.53 30.32
N ASP A 163 -1.64 21.36 29.29
CA ASP A 163 -2.42 20.95 28.11
C ASP A 163 -1.67 19.89 27.30
N ALA A 164 -0.34 19.98 27.18
CA ALA A 164 0.49 18.98 26.50
C ALA A 164 0.42 17.61 27.20
N GLU A 165 0.54 17.59 28.54
CA GLU A 165 0.35 16.39 29.36
C GLU A 165 -1.06 15.81 29.21
N LYS A 166 -2.10 16.65 29.30
CA LYS A 166 -3.50 16.24 29.12
C LYS A 166 -3.75 15.66 27.71
N ALA A 167 -3.21 16.29 26.67
CA ALA A 167 -3.31 15.80 25.29
C ALA A 167 -2.61 14.45 25.13
N ALA A 168 -1.40 14.28 25.67
CA ALA A 168 -0.69 13.01 25.66
C ALA A 168 -1.42 11.91 26.45
N ALA A 169 -1.95 12.21 27.65
CA ALA A 169 -2.79 11.29 28.42
C ALA A 169 -4.10 10.93 27.70
N SER A 170 -4.63 11.83 26.86
CA SER A 170 -5.82 11.55 26.03
C SER A 170 -5.55 10.61 24.85
N LEU A 171 -4.28 10.29 24.57
CA LEU A 171 -3.81 9.53 23.42
C LEU A 171 -3.08 8.22 23.80
N LEU A 172 -2.07 8.31 24.65
CA LEU A 172 -1.19 7.18 24.99
C LEU A 172 -1.98 5.99 25.56
N GLY A 173 -1.72 4.80 25.04
CA GLY A 173 -2.38 3.56 25.43
C GLY A 173 -3.75 3.31 24.78
N LYS A 174 -4.38 4.32 24.17
CA LYS A 174 -5.67 4.21 23.46
C LYS A 174 -5.51 3.67 22.04
N THR A 175 -6.63 3.30 21.43
CA THR A 175 -6.71 2.95 20.01
C THR A 175 -7.10 4.18 19.19
N LEU A 176 -6.29 4.56 18.21
CA LEU A 176 -6.64 5.57 17.20
C LEU A 176 -7.41 4.90 16.06
N VAL A 177 -8.64 5.33 15.84
CA VAL A 177 -9.42 4.96 14.66
C VAL A 177 -9.31 6.08 13.61
N THR A 178 -8.93 5.73 12.38
CA THR A 178 -8.93 6.60 11.20
C THR A 178 -9.61 5.90 10.03
N TYR A 179 -9.97 6.64 8.97
CA TYR A 179 -10.51 6.03 7.75
C TYR A 179 -9.53 5.04 7.06
N GLN A 180 -8.22 5.10 7.39
CA GLN A 180 -7.21 4.14 6.88
C GLN A 180 -7.06 2.89 7.75
N THR A 181 -7.38 2.95 9.05
CA THR A 181 -7.28 1.78 9.96
C THR A 181 -8.54 0.93 9.98
N GLY A 182 -9.67 1.47 9.53
CA GLY A 182 -10.99 0.92 9.85
C GLY A 182 -11.25 0.89 11.36
N ALA A 183 -12.31 0.18 11.76
CA ALA A 183 -12.73 0.05 13.16
C ALA A 183 -11.74 -0.77 14.02
N ALA A 184 -10.85 -1.57 13.41
CA ALA A 184 -9.75 -2.20 14.14
C ALA A 184 -8.91 -1.16 14.90
N GLY A 185 -8.60 -0.04 14.21
CA GLY A 185 -7.77 1.04 14.76
C GLY A 185 -6.32 0.60 14.97
N GLN A 186 -5.50 1.51 15.50
CA GLN A 186 -4.10 1.24 15.84
C GLN A 186 -3.77 1.76 17.23
N LYS A 187 -3.02 0.99 18.04
CA LYS A 187 -2.71 1.37 19.43
C LYS A 187 -1.62 2.44 19.48
N ILE A 188 -1.90 3.57 20.13
CA ILE A 188 -0.95 4.67 20.29
C ILE A 188 0.05 4.31 21.41
N SER A 189 1.26 3.90 21.04
CA SER A 189 2.37 3.66 21.96
C SER A 189 3.24 4.89 22.23
N LYS A 190 3.25 5.84 21.29
CA LYS A 190 4.11 7.04 21.28
C LYS A 190 3.31 8.26 20.81
N VAL A 191 3.68 9.45 21.29
CA VAL A 191 3.21 10.72 20.71
C VAL A 191 4.41 11.63 20.39
N LEU A 192 4.31 12.37 19.30
CA LEU A 192 5.27 13.40 18.91
C LEU A 192 4.76 14.75 19.42
N VAL A 193 5.55 15.41 20.26
CA VAL A 193 5.35 16.80 20.68
C VAL A 193 6.24 17.66 19.79
N THR A 194 5.67 18.60 19.03
CA THR A 194 6.41 19.35 18.00
C THR A 194 5.97 20.81 17.95
N VAL A 195 6.87 21.70 17.52
CA VAL A 195 6.60 23.14 17.44
C VAL A 195 5.50 23.43 16.43
N GLY A 196 4.49 24.19 16.85
CA GLY A 196 3.50 24.78 15.96
C GLY A 196 4.07 26.03 15.29
N HIS A 197 3.74 26.21 14.01
CA HIS A 197 4.16 27.36 13.21
C HIS A 197 2.95 28.15 12.75
N ASP A 198 3.12 29.46 12.57
CA ASP A 198 2.19 30.28 11.79
C ASP A 198 2.36 29.96 10.31
N ILE A 199 1.28 29.52 9.66
CA ILE A 199 1.27 28.96 8.30
C ILE A 199 0.68 30.00 7.34
N ALA A 200 1.52 30.58 6.50
CA ALA A 200 1.09 31.47 5.43
C ALA A 200 0.41 30.69 4.29
N ARG A 201 0.93 29.49 3.97
CA ARG A 201 0.41 28.61 2.91
C ARG A 201 0.65 27.15 3.23
N GLU A 202 -0.37 26.32 3.00
CA GLU A 202 -0.25 24.85 2.94
C GLU A 202 -0.13 24.41 1.48
N LEU A 203 0.84 23.54 1.20
CA LEU A 203 1.13 22.96 -0.11
C LEU A 203 1.23 21.44 0.00
N TYR A 204 1.24 20.74 -1.12
CA TYR A 204 1.48 19.30 -1.20
C TYR A 204 2.80 19.00 -1.91
N LEU A 205 3.55 18.02 -1.40
CA LEU A 205 4.67 17.42 -2.10
C LEU A 205 4.67 15.89 -1.91
N GLY A 206 4.77 15.14 -3.00
CA GLY A 206 4.85 13.68 -3.00
C GLY A 206 5.86 13.18 -4.03
N LEU A 207 6.45 12.01 -3.80
CA LEU A 207 7.42 11.39 -4.67
C LEU A 207 7.23 9.86 -4.60
N ALA A 208 7.00 9.25 -5.75
CA ALA A 208 6.76 7.81 -5.88
C ALA A 208 7.26 7.30 -7.23
N VAL A 209 7.44 5.98 -7.37
CA VAL A 209 7.85 5.36 -8.63
C VAL A 209 6.64 5.23 -9.57
N ASP A 210 6.61 6.00 -10.66
CA ASP A 210 5.61 5.86 -11.71
C ASP A 210 5.94 4.62 -12.56
N ARG A 211 5.06 3.61 -12.53
CA ARG A 211 5.27 2.33 -13.23
C ARG A 211 5.13 2.43 -14.75
N ASN A 212 4.47 3.47 -15.28
CA ASN A 212 4.34 3.69 -16.72
C ASN A 212 5.58 4.38 -17.28
N LEU A 213 6.06 5.43 -16.59
CA LEU A 213 7.28 6.17 -16.94
C LEU A 213 8.56 5.44 -16.52
N LYS A 214 8.46 4.50 -15.58
CA LYS A 214 9.55 3.65 -15.05
C LYS A 214 10.64 4.46 -14.33
N CYS A 215 10.24 5.55 -13.68
CA CYS A 215 11.13 6.42 -12.91
C CYS A 215 10.38 7.04 -11.71
N PRO A 216 11.10 7.59 -10.72
CA PRO A 216 10.48 8.43 -9.69
C PRO A 216 9.86 9.69 -10.30
N VAL A 217 8.67 10.06 -9.86
CA VAL A 217 7.98 11.28 -10.28
C VAL A 217 7.68 12.13 -9.06
N LEU A 218 8.23 13.34 -9.05
CA LEU A 218 7.95 14.35 -8.03
C LEU A 218 6.61 15.02 -8.39
N MET A 219 5.67 14.96 -7.46
CA MET A 219 4.33 15.54 -7.54
C MET A 219 4.25 16.74 -6.60
N ALA A 220 3.75 17.87 -7.09
CA ALA A 220 3.63 19.10 -6.31
C ALA A 220 2.28 19.77 -6.59
N SER A 221 1.63 20.30 -5.55
CA SER A 221 0.37 21.04 -5.70
C SER A 221 0.25 22.19 -4.71
N THR A 222 -0.52 23.21 -5.08
CA THR A 222 -0.93 24.30 -4.18
C THR A 222 -2.05 23.89 -3.21
N GLU A 223 -2.65 22.72 -3.41
CA GLU A 223 -3.71 22.18 -2.54
C GLU A 223 -3.08 21.31 -1.43
N GLY A 224 -2.45 21.95 -0.44
CA GLY A 224 -1.99 21.26 0.77
C GLY A 224 -3.12 20.96 1.76
N GLY A 225 -2.86 20.08 2.73
CA GLY A 225 -3.79 19.79 3.83
C GLY A 225 -4.99 18.91 3.44
N VAL A 226 -5.00 18.39 2.20
CA VAL A 226 -6.07 17.55 1.64
C VAL A 226 -5.50 16.28 1.02
N GLU A 227 -6.32 15.23 0.91
CA GLU A 227 -5.95 13.96 0.27
C GLU A 227 -5.64 14.18 -1.23
N ILE A 228 -4.45 13.80 -1.67
CA ILE A 228 -3.98 14.06 -3.03
C ILE A 228 -4.81 13.34 -4.09
N GLU A 229 -5.39 12.19 -3.75
CA GLU A 229 -6.32 11.42 -4.59
C GLU A 229 -7.60 12.22 -4.88
N THR A 230 -8.06 13.03 -3.92
CA THR A 230 -9.22 13.91 -4.12
C THR A 230 -8.89 15.02 -5.11
N VAL A 231 -7.68 15.60 -5.02
CA VAL A 231 -7.19 16.60 -5.99
C VAL A 231 -7.01 15.94 -7.36
N ALA A 232 -6.43 14.74 -7.44
CA ALA A 232 -6.22 14.01 -8.69
C ALA A 232 -7.55 13.63 -9.39
N ALA A 233 -8.60 13.35 -8.62
CA ALA A 233 -9.92 13.02 -9.17
C ALA A 233 -10.74 14.26 -9.59
N LYS A 234 -10.61 15.39 -8.89
CA LYS A 234 -11.48 16.59 -9.09
C LYS A 234 -10.80 17.74 -9.84
N SER A 235 -9.49 17.88 -9.71
CA SER A 235 -8.68 18.99 -10.22
C SER A 235 -7.26 18.52 -10.59
N PRO A 236 -7.11 17.49 -11.46
CA PRO A 236 -5.80 16.91 -11.80
C PRO A 236 -4.81 17.93 -12.38
N GLU A 237 -5.29 19.01 -13.00
CA GLU A 237 -4.49 20.12 -13.53
C GLU A 237 -3.72 20.89 -12.44
N LYS A 238 -4.14 20.79 -11.17
CA LYS A 238 -3.42 21.35 -10.02
C LYS A 238 -2.25 20.49 -9.53
N ILE A 239 -2.04 19.29 -10.10
CA ILE A 239 -0.93 18.40 -9.73
C ILE A 239 0.16 18.50 -10.80
N HIS A 240 1.22 19.23 -10.47
CA HIS A 240 2.42 19.30 -11.29
C HIS A 240 3.24 18.02 -11.10
N ARG A 241 3.70 17.43 -12.20
CA ARG A 241 4.49 16.19 -12.20
C ARG A 241 5.82 16.42 -12.89
N GLU A 242 6.90 16.05 -12.21
CA GLU A 242 8.28 16.21 -12.68
C GLU A 242 9.01 14.87 -12.59
N PRO A 243 9.21 14.15 -13.71
CA PRO A 243 10.00 12.92 -13.75
C PRO A 243 11.45 13.16 -13.36
N ILE A 244 12.01 12.26 -12.56
CA ILE A 244 13.37 12.34 -12.03
C ILE A 244 14.24 11.26 -12.70
N ASP A 245 15.39 11.66 -13.23
CA ASP A 245 16.42 10.72 -13.66
C ASP A 245 17.17 10.19 -12.43
N VAL A 246 17.31 8.87 -12.32
CA VAL A 246 17.91 8.22 -11.13
C VAL A 246 19.43 8.43 -11.01
N GLY A 247 20.12 8.74 -12.11
CA GLY A 247 21.56 9.00 -12.12
C GLY A 247 21.90 10.48 -11.90
N LEU A 248 21.06 11.39 -12.37
CA LEU A 248 21.24 12.84 -12.22
C LEU A 248 20.56 13.42 -10.97
N GLY A 249 19.51 12.77 -10.48
CA GLY A 249 18.63 13.32 -9.44
C GLY A 249 17.82 14.53 -9.93
N LEU A 250 17.34 15.36 -8.99
CA LEU A 250 16.60 16.59 -9.32
C LEU A 250 17.55 17.70 -9.79
N ALA A 251 17.52 18.00 -11.09
CA ALA A 251 18.31 19.07 -11.66
C ALA A 251 17.79 20.46 -11.24
N ASP A 252 18.67 21.47 -11.18
CA ASP A 252 18.31 22.81 -10.67
C ASP A 252 17.18 23.49 -11.45
N PHE A 253 17.06 23.22 -12.76
CA PHE A 253 15.97 23.78 -13.56
C PHE A 253 14.62 23.13 -13.21
N GLN A 254 14.61 21.83 -12.87
CA GLN A 254 13.43 21.11 -12.42
C GLN A 254 13.01 21.61 -11.03
N ALA A 255 13.96 21.76 -10.10
CA ALA A 255 13.70 22.34 -8.78
C ALA A 255 13.10 23.76 -8.87
N ARG A 256 13.63 24.62 -9.76
CA ARG A 256 13.06 25.95 -10.04
C ARG A 256 11.66 25.89 -10.66
N LYS A 257 11.43 24.97 -11.60
CA LYS A 257 10.12 24.76 -12.25
C LYS A 257 9.06 24.35 -11.22
N VAL A 258 9.40 23.42 -10.31
CA VAL A 258 8.51 22.99 -9.22
C VAL A 258 8.27 24.11 -8.21
N CYS A 259 9.30 24.89 -7.85
CA CYS A 259 9.11 26.08 -7.01
C CYS A 259 8.16 27.11 -7.64
N GLY A 260 8.31 27.38 -8.94
CA GLY A 260 7.42 28.27 -9.68
C GLY A 260 5.98 27.76 -9.75
N ALA A 261 5.79 26.46 -9.94
CA ALA A 261 4.49 25.79 -9.92
C ALA A 261 3.80 25.88 -8.53
N LEU A 262 4.58 25.75 -7.45
CA LEU A 262 4.11 25.99 -6.08
C LEU A 262 3.92 27.49 -5.75
N GLY A 263 4.23 28.41 -6.67
CA GLY A 263 4.16 29.85 -6.44
C GLY A 263 5.18 30.37 -5.41
N LEU A 264 6.31 29.69 -5.24
CA LEU A 264 7.41 30.14 -4.39
C LEU A 264 8.27 31.15 -5.15
N THR A 265 8.60 32.28 -4.51
CA THR A 265 9.36 33.38 -5.14
C THR A 265 10.53 33.83 -4.26
N GLY A 266 11.43 34.66 -4.80
CA GLY A 266 12.47 35.35 -4.04
C GLY A 266 13.36 34.44 -3.18
N ALA A 267 13.48 34.76 -1.90
CA ALA A 267 14.25 33.98 -0.92
C ALA A 267 13.59 32.63 -0.61
N THR A 268 12.27 32.56 -0.53
CA THR A 268 11.50 31.32 -0.31
C THR A 268 11.74 30.30 -1.42
N ALA A 269 11.81 30.75 -2.68
CA ALA A 269 12.17 29.88 -3.80
C ALA A 269 13.58 29.29 -3.68
N LYS A 270 14.56 30.06 -3.15
CA LYS A 270 15.91 29.55 -2.90
C LYS A 270 15.91 28.45 -1.82
N LYS A 271 15.19 28.67 -0.72
CA LYS A 271 14.98 27.64 0.32
C LYS A 271 14.28 26.41 -0.25
N GLY A 272 13.22 26.60 -1.04
CA GLY A 272 12.48 25.55 -1.74
C GLY A 272 13.35 24.72 -2.68
N VAL A 273 14.23 25.32 -3.48
CA VAL A 273 15.16 24.57 -4.36
C VAL A 273 16.07 23.65 -3.55
N VAL A 274 16.64 24.11 -2.43
CA VAL A 274 17.47 23.28 -1.56
C VAL A 274 16.65 22.14 -0.93
N PHE A 275 15.47 22.46 -0.41
CA PHE A 275 14.53 21.51 0.16
C PHE A 275 14.19 20.37 -0.82
N LEU A 276 13.76 20.71 -2.04
CA LEU A 276 13.33 19.74 -3.05
C LEU A 276 14.48 18.82 -3.47
N LYS A 277 15.70 19.36 -3.63
CA LYS A 277 16.88 18.55 -3.98
C LYS A 277 17.24 17.57 -2.87
N ASN A 278 17.22 18.01 -1.61
CA ASN A 278 17.50 17.15 -0.46
C ASN A 278 16.41 16.07 -0.26
N PHE A 279 15.14 16.41 -0.50
CA PHE A 279 14.02 15.48 -0.45
C PHE A 279 14.11 14.38 -1.52
N VAL A 280 14.37 14.75 -2.79
CA VAL A 280 14.59 13.78 -3.88
C VAL A 280 15.85 12.94 -3.63
N LYS A 281 16.92 13.56 -3.13
CA LYS A 281 18.16 12.85 -2.78
C LYS A 281 17.90 11.75 -1.74
N LEU A 282 17.20 12.06 -0.65
CA LEU A 282 16.84 11.08 0.38
C LEU A 282 16.02 9.92 -0.19
N PHE A 283 15.05 10.20 -1.05
CA PHE A 283 14.22 9.16 -1.68
C PHE A 283 15.08 8.17 -2.47
N LEU A 284 16.03 8.67 -3.26
CA LEU A 284 16.95 7.83 -4.05
C LEU A 284 17.96 7.09 -3.16
N GLU A 285 18.59 7.76 -2.19
CA GLU A 285 19.64 7.18 -1.34
C GLU A 285 19.13 6.13 -0.35
N LYS A 286 17.83 6.13 -0.02
CA LYS A 286 17.21 5.19 0.92
C LYS A 286 16.33 4.13 0.28
N ASP A 287 16.30 4.05 -1.06
CA ASP A 287 15.36 3.21 -1.81
C ASP A 287 13.92 3.39 -1.31
N ALA A 288 13.50 4.65 -1.16
CA ALA A 288 12.13 4.96 -0.79
C ALA A 288 11.16 4.54 -1.92
N SER A 289 10.03 3.95 -1.55
CA SER A 289 8.95 3.59 -2.48
C SER A 289 7.88 4.68 -2.55
N LEU A 290 7.69 5.43 -1.44
CA LEU A 290 6.88 6.63 -1.33
C LEU A 290 7.56 7.61 -0.38
N ALA A 291 7.64 8.89 -0.74
CA ALA A 291 7.86 9.97 0.20
C ALA A 291 6.80 11.04 0.00
N GLU A 292 6.09 11.40 1.06
CA GLU A 292 5.00 12.37 1.04
C GLU A 292 5.18 13.38 2.18
N ILE A 293 4.87 14.64 1.89
CA ILE A 293 4.84 15.76 2.80
C ILE A 293 3.51 16.50 2.59
N ASN A 294 2.61 16.38 3.57
CA ASN A 294 1.26 16.92 3.47
C ASN A 294 0.72 17.40 4.84
N PRO A 295 0.78 18.71 5.16
CA PRO A 295 1.22 19.80 4.30
C PRO A 295 2.74 20.03 4.29
N LEU A 296 3.24 20.45 3.13
CA LEU A 296 4.46 21.25 2.99
C LEU A 296 4.07 22.69 3.30
N ILE A 297 4.58 23.28 4.38
CA ILE A 297 4.18 24.63 4.80
C ILE A 297 5.17 25.69 4.31
N VAL A 298 4.62 26.88 4.04
CA VAL A 298 5.36 28.14 3.98
C VAL A 298 4.98 28.98 5.19
N THR A 299 5.96 29.42 5.97
CA THR A 299 5.76 30.32 7.12
C THR A 299 5.68 31.78 6.67
N ASP A 300 5.23 32.69 7.56
CA ASP A 300 5.29 34.13 7.31
C ASP A 300 6.73 34.67 7.12
N SER A 301 7.73 34.01 7.72
CA SER A 301 9.17 34.26 7.47
C SER A 301 9.67 33.73 6.12
N GLY A 302 8.79 33.12 5.33
CA GLY A 302 9.12 32.52 4.04
C GLY A 302 10.06 31.32 4.13
N ASP A 303 10.05 30.59 5.25
CA ASP A 303 10.67 29.27 5.38
C ASP A 303 9.77 28.19 4.77
N VAL A 304 10.38 27.09 4.34
CA VAL A 304 9.68 25.96 3.70
C VAL A 304 9.97 24.72 4.52
N LEU A 305 8.95 24.11 5.14
CA LEU A 305 9.11 22.99 6.08
C LEU A 305 8.12 21.85 5.81
N ALA A 306 8.55 20.61 6.08
CA ALA A 306 7.66 19.46 6.15
C ALA A 306 6.95 19.41 7.52
N LEU A 307 5.71 19.91 7.60
CA LEU A 307 4.94 19.91 8.85
C LEU A 307 4.46 18.50 9.23
N ASP A 308 4.08 17.71 8.23
CA ASP A 308 3.77 16.28 8.35
C ASP A 308 4.44 15.53 7.19
N CYS A 309 4.80 14.27 7.40
CA CYS A 309 5.45 13.46 6.39
C CYS A 309 5.23 11.96 6.59
N LYS A 310 5.15 11.23 5.48
CA LYS A 310 5.02 9.78 5.41
C LYS A 310 6.10 9.24 4.47
N LEU A 311 6.95 8.34 4.97
CA LEU A 311 7.96 7.65 4.18
C LEU A 311 7.70 6.15 4.21
N ASN A 312 7.72 5.54 3.03
CA ASN A 312 7.76 4.10 2.83
C ASN A 312 9.00 3.74 2.03
N PHE A 313 9.55 2.54 2.26
CA PHE A 313 10.76 2.05 1.59
C PHE A 313 10.50 0.75 0.84
N ASP A 314 11.34 0.43 -0.14
CA ASP A 314 11.34 -0.86 -0.84
C ASP A 314 11.90 -1.93 0.11
N ASP A 315 11.06 -2.90 0.46
CA ASP A 315 11.43 -4.02 1.33
C ASP A 315 12.57 -4.85 0.72
N ASN A 316 12.66 -4.92 -0.60
CA ASN A 316 13.71 -5.62 -1.33
C ASN A 316 15.09 -4.96 -1.17
N ALA A 317 15.15 -3.69 -0.74
CA ALA A 317 16.39 -2.97 -0.47
C ALA A 317 16.85 -3.05 1.00
N MET A 318 16.05 -3.62 1.92
CA MET A 318 16.36 -3.59 3.36
C MET A 318 17.66 -4.30 3.75
N PHE A 319 18.15 -5.25 2.92
CA PHE A 319 19.46 -5.88 3.13
C PHE A 319 20.63 -4.89 3.12
N ARG A 320 20.49 -3.72 2.45
CA ARG A 320 21.49 -2.64 2.40
C ARG A 320 21.16 -1.42 3.27
N HIS A 321 19.95 -1.33 3.82
CA HIS A 321 19.49 -0.22 4.68
C HIS A 321 19.20 -0.67 6.10
N LYS A 322 20.22 -1.17 6.81
CA LYS A 322 20.08 -1.64 8.20
C LYS A 322 19.62 -0.56 9.18
N ASP A 323 19.92 0.71 8.89
CA ASP A 323 19.48 1.85 9.68
C ASP A 323 17.97 2.13 9.53
N VAL A 324 17.41 1.89 8.34
CA VAL A 324 15.96 1.94 8.10
C VAL A 324 15.27 0.68 8.63
N ALA A 325 15.82 -0.51 8.38
CA ALA A 325 15.26 -1.77 8.89
C ALA A 325 15.18 -1.80 10.42
N GLY A 326 16.15 -1.17 11.12
CA GLY A 326 16.12 -0.99 12.58
C GLY A 326 15.05 -0.01 13.11
N MET A 327 14.30 0.66 12.22
CA MET A 327 13.18 1.54 12.59
C MET A 327 11.82 0.81 12.65
N LEU A 328 11.76 -0.48 12.25
CA LEU A 328 10.53 -1.26 12.20
C LEU A 328 9.82 -1.29 13.57
N ASP A 329 8.57 -0.85 13.60
CA ASP A 329 7.70 -0.97 14.77
C ASP A 329 6.76 -2.17 14.57
N GLU A 330 7.14 -3.32 15.12
CA GLU A 330 6.32 -4.55 15.04
C GLU A 330 4.94 -4.39 15.71
N SER A 331 4.70 -3.35 16.51
CA SER A 331 3.37 -3.09 17.09
C SER A 331 2.38 -2.42 16.13
N GLU A 332 2.83 -2.01 14.93
CA GLU A 332 2.03 -1.42 13.85
C GLU A 332 1.71 -2.41 12.72
N GLU A 333 2.19 -3.65 12.80
CA GLU A 333 2.01 -4.68 11.76
C GLU A 333 1.12 -5.83 12.27
N ASP A 334 0.42 -6.52 11.37
CA ASP A 334 -0.44 -7.64 11.75
C ASP A 334 0.41 -8.82 12.29
N PRO A 335 0.09 -9.40 13.47
CA PRO A 335 0.89 -10.47 14.07
C PRO A 335 1.02 -11.74 13.20
N ALA A 336 0.02 -12.05 12.37
CA ALA A 336 0.06 -13.17 11.44
C ALA A 336 0.93 -12.84 10.20
N GLU A 337 0.92 -11.59 9.72
CA GLU A 337 1.83 -11.12 8.65
C GLU A 337 3.30 -11.10 9.11
N LEU A 338 3.57 -10.63 10.33
CA LEU A 338 4.90 -10.71 10.95
C LEU A 338 5.38 -12.17 11.10
N ARG A 339 4.47 -13.06 11.52
CA ARG A 339 4.77 -14.49 11.67
C ARG A 339 5.05 -15.17 10.32
N ALA A 340 4.29 -14.81 9.28
CA ALA A 340 4.49 -15.28 7.92
C ALA A 340 5.85 -14.82 7.35
N SER A 341 6.13 -13.52 7.40
CA SER A 341 7.34 -12.93 6.81
C SER A 341 8.64 -13.52 7.39
N ARG A 342 8.65 -13.81 8.70
CA ARG A 342 9.76 -14.50 9.40
C ARG A 342 10.07 -15.90 8.87
N THR A 343 9.14 -16.55 8.17
CA THR A 343 9.32 -17.87 7.53
C THR A 343 9.34 -17.82 5.99
N GLY A 344 9.41 -16.61 5.42
CA GLY A 344 9.43 -16.38 3.98
C GLY A 344 8.06 -16.51 3.30
N LEU A 345 6.99 -16.73 4.08
CA LEU A 345 5.61 -16.75 3.59
C LEU A 345 5.14 -15.32 3.32
N SER A 346 4.35 -15.13 2.25
CA SER A 346 3.68 -13.87 1.97
C SER A 346 2.20 -14.01 2.35
N TYR A 347 1.77 -13.35 3.42
CA TYR A 347 0.42 -13.44 3.98
C TYR A 347 -0.21 -12.06 4.03
N VAL A 348 -1.54 -11.99 3.85
CA VAL A 348 -2.34 -10.78 4.16
C VAL A 348 -3.66 -11.24 4.76
N SER A 349 -4.06 -10.64 5.88
CA SER A 349 -5.35 -10.93 6.55
C SER A 349 -6.52 -10.30 5.78
N LEU A 350 -7.65 -11.01 5.65
CA LEU A 350 -8.89 -10.52 5.03
C LEU A 350 -10.10 -10.83 5.94
N ASP A 351 -11.29 -10.37 5.58
CA ASP A 351 -12.47 -10.47 6.46
C ASP A 351 -13.34 -11.72 6.32
N GLY A 352 -13.01 -12.61 5.39
CA GLY A 352 -13.77 -13.83 5.14
C GLY A 352 -13.54 -14.98 6.14
N ASP A 353 -14.13 -16.12 5.81
CA ASP A 353 -14.15 -17.35 6.60
C ASP A 353 -13.50 -18.55 5.90
N ILE A 354 -13.19 -18.45 4.60
CA ILE A 354 -12.49 -19.50 3.84
C ILE A 354 -11.02 -19.15 3.71
N ALA A 355 -10.18 -19.82 4.49
CA ALA A 355 -8.74 -19.62 4.41
C ALA A 355 -8.15 -20.31 3.16
N CYS A 356 -7.10 -19.74 2.59
CA CYS A 356 -6.40 -20.34 1.45
C CYS A 356 -4.88 -20.49 1.70
N LEU A 357 -4.29 -21.56 1.17
CA LEU A 357 -2.85 -21.81 1.12
C LEU A 357 -2.50 -22.20 -0.31
N VAL A 358 -1.71 -21.36 -0.98
CA VAL A 358 -1.48 -21.45 -2.43
C VAL A 358 -0.01 -21.20 -2.75
N ASN A 359 0.51 -21.77 -3.84
CA ASN A 359 1.85 -21.44 -4.33
C ASN A 359 1.80 -20.51 -5.57
N GLY A 360 2.47 -19.36 -5.45
CA GLY A 360 2.51 -18.28 -6.42
C GLY A 360 1.38 -17.25 -6.24
N ALA A 361 1.75 -16.00 -5.96
CA ALA A 361 0.83 -14.89 -5.70
C ALA A 361 -0.30 -14.72 -6.75
N GLY A 362 -0.01 -14.93 -8.03
CA GLY A 362 -1.03 -14.89 -9.09
C GLY A 362 -2.09 -15.97 -8.93
N LEU A 363 -1.69 -17.19 -8.58
CA LEU A 363 -2.61 -18.29 -8.31
C LEU A 363 -3.36 -18.07 -6.98
N ALA A 364 -2.71 -17.48 -5.97
CA ALA A 364 -3.34 -17.12 -4.70
C ALA A 364 -4.48 -16.13 -4.91
N MET A 365 -4.24 -15.03 -5.65
CA MET A 365 -5.28 -14.06 -6.05
C MET A 365 -6.42 -14.74 -6.82
N SER A 366 -6.12 -15.50 -7.88
CA SER A 366 -7.16 -16.21 -8.64
C SER A 366 -7.93 -17.26 -7.82
N THR A 367 -7.35 -17.80 -6.75
CA THR A 367 -8.03 -18.73 -5.83
C THR A 367 -9.05 -17.98 -4.96
N MET A 368 -8.65 -16.84 -4.39
CA MET A 368 -9.56 -15.96 -3.64
C MET A 368 -10.70 -15.44 -4.53
N ASP A 369 -10.38 -15.01 -5.75
CA ASP A 369 -11.36 -14.55 -6.74
C ASP A 369 -12.39 -15.63 -7.06
N LEU A 370 -11.97 -16.90 -7.21
CA LEU A 370 -12.90 -18.01 -7.48
C LEU A 370 -13.74 -18.40 -6.26
N ILE A 371 -13.20 -18.31 -5.04
CA ILE A 371 -13.98 -18.47 -3.79
C ILE A 371 -15.09 -17.39 -3.75
N LYS A 372 -14.72 -16.13 -3.99
CA LYS A 372 -15.64 -14.99 -4.00
C LYS A 372 -16.69 -15.11 -5.12
N TYR A 373 -16.28 -15.50 -6.33
CA TYR A 373 -17.16 -15.73 -7.47
C TYR A 373 -18.19 -16.85 -7.22
N HIS A 374 -17.84 -17.86 -6.42
CA HIS A 374 -18.76 -18.91 -5.99
C HIS A 374 -19.51 -18.62 -4.68
N GLY A 375 -19.41 -17.39 -4.16
CA GLY A 375 -20.22 -16.90 -3.05
C GLY A 375 -19.79 -17.41 -1.68
N GLY A 376 -18.49 -17.60 -1.47
CA GLY A 376 -17.88 -17.59 -0.13
C GLY A 376 -16.96 -16.38 0.04
N GLU A 377 -16.36 -16.24 1.22
CA GLU A 377 -15.51 -15.08 1.54
C GLU A 377 -14.08 -15.53 1.85
N PRO A 378 -13.05 -15.09 1.09
CA PRO A 378 -11.67 -15.45 1.39
C PRO A 378 -11.20 -14.77 2.69
N ALA A 379 -10.67 -15.56 3.63
CA ALA A 379 -10.20 -15.11 4.94
C ALA A 379 -8.77 -14.55 4.92
N ASN A 380 -8.00 -14.84 3.86
CA ASN A 380 -6.61 -14.40 3.73
C ASN A 380 -6.11 -14.56 2.28
N PHE A 381 -5.03 -13.84 1.97
CA PHE A 381 -4.04 -14.22 0.97
C PHE A 381 -2.92 -15.02 1.66
N LEU A 382 -2.41 -16.08 1.04
CA LEU A 382 -1.17 -16.76 1.45
C LEU A 382 -0.48 -17.38 0.24
N ASP A 383 0.71 -16.87 -0.07
CA ASP A 383 1.66 -17.46 -1.01
C ASP A 383 2.80 -18.15 -0.24
N VAL A 384 2.92 -19.47 -0.39
CA VAL A 384 4.02 -20.28 0.18
C VAL A 384 5.26 -20.34 -0.71
N GLY A 385 5.21 -19.79 -1.93
CA GLY A 385 6.28 -19.83 -2.92
C GLY A 385 6.35 -21.14 -3.71
N GLY A 386 7.04 -21.10 -4.85
CA GLY A 386 7.12 -22.23 -5.81
C GLY A 386 7.94 -23.44 -5.37
N GLY A 387 8.53 -23.42 -4.17
CA GLY A 387 9.40 -24.47 -3.63
C GLY A 387 9.19 -24.71 -2.13
N ALA A 388 7.95 -24.52 -1.66
CA ALA A 388 7.61 -24.60 -0.23
C ALA A 388 7.96 -25.96 0.40
N ASP A 389 8.65 -25.93 1.53
CA ASP A 389 8.96 -27.14 2.29
C ASP A 389 7.89 -27.49 3.34
N LYS A 390 8.04 -28.64 4.01
CA LYS A 390 7.10 -29.11 5.05
C LYS A 390 6.94 -28.10 6.20
N SER A 391 8.01 -27.42 6.61
CA SER A 391 7.99 -26.46 7.72
C SER A 391 7.22 -25.19 7.35
N GLN A 392 7.36 -24.71 6.12
CA GLN A 392 6.61 -23.56 5.60
C GLN A 392 5.11 -23.88 5.46
N VAL A 393 4.75 -25.09 5.00
CA VAL A 393 3.36 -25.55 4.93
C VAL A 393 2.74 -25.71 6.32
N LEU A 394 3.47 -26.31 7.28
CA LEU A 394 3.06 -26.41 8.69
C LEU A 394 2.80 -25.03 9.31
N GLU A 395 3.73 -24.09 9.12
CA GLU A 395 3.58 -22.74 9.69
C GLU A 395 2.45 -21.97 9.02
N GLY A 396 2.27 -22.11 7.70
CA GLY A 396 1.12 -21.61 6.97
C GLY A 396 -0.19 -22.07 7.63
N PHE A 397 -0.38 -23.37 7.86
CA PHE A 397 -1.58 -23.87 8.54
C PHE A 397 -1.74 -23.34 9.97
N ARG A 398 -0.66 -23.22 10.76
CA ARG A 398 -0.73 -22.63 12.11
C ARG A 398 -1.08 -21.14 12.10
N ILE A 399 -0.76 -20.42 11.03
CA ILE A 399 -1.22 -19.04 10.82
C ILE A 399 -2.71 -19.05 10.48
N LEU A 400 -3.14 -19.82 9.46
CA LEU A 400 -4.55 -19.89 9.05
C LEU A 400 -5.48 -20.28 10.19
N LEU A 401 -5.13 -21.34 10.94
CA LEU A 401 -5.95 -21.90 12.02
C LEU A 401 -5.82 -21.14 13.35
N SER A 402 -5.06 -20.04 13.40
CA SER A 402 -5.05 -19.15 14.57
C SER A 402 -6.24 -18.18 14.61
N SER A 403 -6.98 -18.07 13.51
CA SER A 403 -8.16 -17.21 13.38
C SER A 403 -9.45 -18.02 13.60
N ASP A 404 -10.17 -17.72 14.69
CA ASP A 404 -11.49 -18.31 15.00
C ASP A 404 -12.59 -17.99 13.98
N ARG A 405 -12.33 -17.09 13.02
CA ARG A 405 -13.22 -16.80 11.88
C ARG A 405 -13.20 -17.91 10.83
N VAL A 406 -12.12 -18.68 10.72
CA VAL A 406 -11.97 -19.69 9.66
C VAL A 406 -12.98 -20.82 9.84
N ARG A 407 -13.65 -21.19 8.74
CA ARG A 407 -14.68 -22.23 8.66
C ARG A 407 -14.32 -23.35 7.69
N ALA A 408 -13.44 -23.11 6.72
CA ALA A 408 -12.82 -24.12 5.87
C ALA A 408 -11.47 -23.64 5.34
N VAL A 409 -10.62 -24.58 4.90
CA VAL A 409 -9.32 -24.28 4.27
C VAL A 409 -9.28 -24.86 2.86
N LEU A 410 -8.85 -24.06 1.88
CA LEU A 410 -8.51 -24.51 0.53
C LEU A 410 -6.98 -24.49 0.32
N VAL A 411 -6.39 -25.67 0.15
CA VAL A 411 -5.04 -25.84 -0.38
C VAL A 411 -5.12 -25.99 -1.89
N ASN A 412 -4.47 -25.09 -2.63
CA ASN A 412 -4.39 -25.16 -4.09
C ASN A 412 -2.92 -25.11 -4.51
N ILE A 413 -2.34 -26.26 -4.85
CA ILE A 413 -0.93 -26.36 -5.24
C ILE A 413 -0.81 -26.80 -6.70
N PHE A 414 -0.14 -25.97 -7.49
CA PHE A 414 0.34 -26.33 -8.83
C PHE A 414 1.81 -26.73 -8.71
N GLY A 415 2.11 -28.03 -8.77
CA GLY A 415 3.37 -28.61 -8.30
C GLY A 415 4.64 -27.97 -8.85
N GLY A 416 4.63 -27.56 -10.12
CA GLY A 416 5.74 -26.81 -10.73
C GLY A 416 7.05 -27.59 -10.74
N ILE A 417 7.92 -27.31 -9.78
CA ILE A 417 9.20 -28.01 -9.56
C ILE A 417 9.01 -29.25 -8.65
N MET A 418 8.00 -29.24 -7.77
CA MET A 418 7.68 -30.34 -6.86
C MET A 418 6.67 -31.31 -7.45
N LYS A 419 6.77 -32.58 -7.05
CA LYS A 419 5.79 -33.61 -7.42
C LYS A 419 4.65 -33.68 -6.40
N CYS A 420 3.43 -33.90 -6.88
CA CYS A 420 2.21 -33.86 -6.06
C CYS A 420 2.13 -34.98 -5.01
N ASP A 421 2.79 -36.12 -5.22
CA ASP A 421 2.93 -37.19 -4.21
C ASP A 421 3.78 -36.76 -3.01
N ILE A 422 4.85 -35.99 -3.24
CA ILE A 422 5.69 -35.41 -2.17
C ILE A 422 4.88 -34.36 -1.40
N ILE A 423 4.15 -33.50 -2.11
CA ILE A 423 3.26 -32.49 -1.51
C ILE A 423 2.15 -33.17 -0.70
N ALA A 424 1.50 -34.22 -1.23
CA ALA A 424 0.48 -34.98 -0.52
C ALA A 424 1.04 -35.62 0.76
N ALA A 425 2.23 -36.23 0.72
CA ALA A 425 2.89 -36.76 1.91
C ALA A 425 3.18 -35.67 2.96
N ALA A 426 3.63 -34.48 2.55
CA ALA A 426 3.86 -33.36 3.45
C ALA A 426 2.56 -32.82 4.07
N LEU A 427 1.48 -32.73 3.28
CA LEU A 427 0.14 -32.34 3.76
C LEU A 427 -0.43 -33.36 4.76
N LEU A 428 -0.29 -34.66 4.51
CA LEU A 428 -0.73 -35.72 5.42
C LEU A 428 0.03 -35.65 6.75
N ALA A 429 1.35 -35.47 6.72
CA ALA A 429 2.15 -35.30 7.93
C ALA A 429 1.81 -33.99 8.67
N ALA A 430 1.49 -32.92 7.96
CA ALA A 430 1.02 -31.66 8.56
C ALA A 430 -0.38 -31.82 9.20
N TYR A 431 -1.25 -32.64 8.62
CA TYR A 431 -2.58 -32.96 9.16
C TYR A 431 -2.50 -33.78 10.45
N ASP A 432 -1.46 -34.60 10.63
CA ASP A 432 -1.26 -35.38 11.86
C ASP A 432 -0.65 -34.54 13.00
N GLU A 433 0.14 -33.52 12.67
CA GLU A 433 0.79 -32.60 13.63
C GLU A 433 -0.11 -31.44 14.07
N ILE A 434 -1.21 -31.16 13.35
CA ILE A 434 -2.07 -30.00 13.56
C ILE A 434 -3.51 -30.44 13.79
N ASP A 435 -4.14 -29.88 14.83
CA ASP A 435 -5.56 -30.10 15.13
C ASP A 435 -6.47 -29.40 14.09
N PHE A 436 -6.77 -30.10 12.99
CA PHE A 436 -7.66 -29.62 11.93
C PHE A 436 -9.13 -29.66 12.36
N ARG A 437 -9.60 -28.54 12.93
CA ARG A 437 -10.98 -28.33 13.39
C ARG A 437 -12.00 -28.00 12.28
N VAL A 438 -11.51 -27.69 11.09
CA VAL A 438 -12.31 -27.24 9.93
C VAL A 438 -12.07 -28.14 8.71
N PRO A 439 -13.03 -28.26 7.78
CA PRO A 439 -12.85 -29.02 6.54
C PRO A 439 -11.66 -28.52 5.73
N LEU A 440 -10.87 -29.46 5.21
CA LEU A 440 -9.72 -29.19 4.34
C LEU A 440 -10.05 -29.68 2.92
N VAL A 441 -10.08 -28.74 1.96
CA VAL A 441 -10.19 -29.03 0.52
C VAL A 441 -8.80 -28.93 -0.10
N VAL A 442 -8.41 -29.91 -0.92
CA VAL A 442 -7.08 -29.96 -1.55
C VAL A 442 -7.20 -30.16 -3.05
N ARG A 443 -6.57 -29.27 -3.81
CA ARG A 443 -6.40 -29.33 -5.26
C ARG A 443 -4.90 -29.42 -5.57
N LEU A 444 -4.49 -30.50 -6.25
CA LEU A 444 -3.11 -30.72 -6.71
C LEU A 444 -3.07 -30.80 -8.24
N GLU A 445 -2.07 -30.18 -8.88
CA GLU A 445 -1.81 -30.28 -10.33
C GLU A 445 -0.34 -30.49 -10.65
N GLY A 446 -0.06 -31.10 -11.80
CA GLY A 446 1.29 -31.30 -12.31
C GLY A 446 1.76 -32.75 -12.16
N THR A 447 3.08 -32.95 -12.06
CA THR A 447 3.67 -34.29 -11.98
C THR A 447 3.10 -35.07 -10.79
N ASN A 448 2.63 -36.29 -11.04
CA ASN A 448 2.02 -37.19 -10.06
C ASN A 448 0.72 -36.68 -9.39
N ALA A 449 -0.02 -35.74 -10.01
CA ALA A 449 -1.26 -35.20 -9.43
C ALA A 449 -2.32 -36.27 -9.10
N GLU A 450 -2.51 -37.27 -9.96
CA GLU A 450 -3.40 -38.41 -9.70
C GLU A 450 -2.95 -39.27 -8.52
N LEU A 451 -1.64 -39.55 -8.42
CA LEU A 451 -1.06 -40.29 -7.31
C LEU A 451 -1.22 -39.52 -5.99
N GLY A 452 -0.90 -38.22 -5.99
CA GLY A 452 -1.07 -37.35 -4.82
C GLY A 452 -2.52 -37.26 -4.34
N ARG A 453 -3.49 -37.14 -5.26
CA ARG A 453 -4.93 -37.21 -4.91
C ARG A 453 -5.29 -38.58 -4.33
N SER A 454 -4.88 -39.68 -4.97
CA SER A 454 -5.15 -41.03 -4.47
C SER A 454 -4.54 -41.31 -3.09
N MET A 455 -3.39 -40.69 -2.76
CA MET A 455 -2.80 -40.74 -1.42
C MET A 455 -3.67 -40.02 -0.38
N LEU A 456 -4.25 -38.87 -0.72
CA LEU A 456 -5.17 -38.13 0.16
C LEU A 456 -6.49 -38.88 0.34
N ASP A 457 -7.09 -39.40 -0.73
CA ASP A 457 -8.36 -40.15 -0.70
C ASP A 457 -8.27 -41.41 0.17
N LYS A 458 -7.15 -42.15 0.06
CA LYS A 458 -6.89 -43.38 0.83
C LYS A 458 -6.38 -43.14 2.25
N SER A 459 -6.22 -41.87 2.66
CA SER A 459 -5.55 -41.52 3.91
C SER A 459 -6.40 -41.72 5.17
N GLY A 460 -7.71 -41.91 5.04
CA GLY A 460 -8.66 -41.96 6.16
C GLY A 460 -8.89 -40.63 6.90
N ARG A 461 -8.23 -39.54 6.47
CA ARG A 461 -8.39 -38.19 7.05
C ARG A 461 -9.55 -37.46 6.39
N LYS A 462 -10.11 -36.45 7.07
CA LYS A 462 -11.24 -35.64 6.54
C LYS A 462 -10.73 -34.58 5.56
N ILE A 463 -10.21 -35.06 4.43
CA ILE A 463 -9.66 -34.24 3.34
C ILE A 463 -10.53 -34.45 2.10
N ILE A 464 -11.02 -33.36 1.52
CA ILE A 464 -11.84 -33.37 0.31
C ILE A 464 -10.91 -33.07 -0.88
N THR A 465 -10.70 -34.02 -1.78
CA THR A 465 -9.94 -33.79 -3.00
C THR A 465 -10.79 -33.10 -4.08
N ALA A 466 -10.14 -32.29 -4.91
CA ALA A 466 -10.79 -31.54 -5.98
C ALA A 466 -10.12 -31.72 -7.36
N GLU A 467 -10.94 -31.67 -8.41
CA GLU A 467 -10.52 -31.78 -9.81
C GLU A 467 -10.58 -30.42 -10.50
N GLY A 468 -9.42 -29.76 -10.62
CA GLY A 468 -9.35 -28.40 -11.15
C GLY A 468 -9.85 -27.33 -10.15
N LEU A 469 -9.67 -26.06 -10.53
CA LEU A 469 -9.83 -24.94 -9.58
C LEU A 469 -11.30 -24.59 -9.28
N THR A 470 -12.18 -24.68 -10.28
CA THR A 470 -13.63 -24.41 -10.13
C THR A 470 -14.30 -25.40 -9.18
N ASP A 471 -13.94 -26.68 -9.25
CA ASP A 471 -14.43 -27.72 -8.34
C ASP A 471 -13.95 -27.45 -6.91
N ALA A 472 -12.66 -27.14 -6.73
CA ALA A 472 -12.07 -26.84 -5.44
C ALA A 472 -12.75 -25.64 -4.75
N ALA A 473 -13.01 -24.56 -5.50
CA ALA A 473 -13.72 -23.39 -5.01
C ALA A 473 -15.18 -23.72 -4.60
N ARG A 474 -15.92 -24.48 -5.41
CA ARG A 474 -17.29 -24.91 -5.05
C ARG A 474 -17.31 -25.78 -3.80
N LYS A 475 -16.40 -26.76 -3.71
CA LYS A 475 -16.27 -27.68 -2.57
C LYS A 475 -15.94 -26.95 -1.28
N VAL A 476 -15.00 -25.99 -1.29
CA VAL A 476 -14.65 -25.26 -0.06
C VAL A 476 -15.77 -24.31 0.39
N VAL A 477 -16.50 -23.69 -0.56
CA VAL A 477 -17.67 -22.86 -0.23
C VAL A 477 -18.82 -23.69 0.35
N ALA A 478 -19.06 -24.90 -0.17
CA ALA A 478 -20.05 -25.82 0.40
C ALA A 478 -19.65 -26.26 1.81
N ALA A 479 -18.40 -26.68 1.98
CA ALA A 479 -17.85 -27.15 3.27
C ALA A 479 -17.87 -26.06 4.36
N ALA A 480 -17.54 -24.81 4.02
CA ALA A 480 -17.61 -23.68 4.96
C ALA A 480 -19.04 -23.40 5.44
N LYS A 481 -20.04 -23.62 4.58
CA LYS A 481 -21.47 -23.46 4.91
C LYS A 481 -22.06 -24.63 5.70
N GLY A 482 -21.25 -25.64 6.06
CA GLY A 482 -21.73 -26.87 6.70
C GLY A 482 -22.61 -27.73 5.80
N SER A 483 -22.71 -27.41 4.51
CA SER A 483 -23.37 -28.27 3.52
C SER A 483 -22.41 -29.38 3.15
N ALA A 484 -22.77 -30.63 3.45
CA ALA A 484 -21.98 -31.78 3.03
C ALA A 484 -21.80 -31.75 1.50
N ALA A 485 -20.54 -31.80 1.06
CA ALA A 485 -20.12 -31.77 -0.34
C ALA A 485 -19.93 -33.18 -0.90
#